data_AF-A0A3Q2DNR5-F1
#
_entry.id   AF-A0A3Q2DNR5-F1
#
_cell.length_a   1.000
_cell.length_b   1.000
_cell.length_c   1.000
_cell.angle_alpha   90.00
_cell.angle_beta   90.00
_cell.angle_gamma   90.00
#
_symmetry.space_group_name_H-M   'P 1'
#
loop_
_entity.id
_entity.type
_entity.pdbx_description
1 polymer ?
#
loop_
_entity_poly.entity_id
_entity_poly.type
_entity_poly.pdbx_seq_one_letter_code
_entity_poly.pdbx_strand_id
1 'polypeptide(L)'
;MKGKTCGLCGKGDGEIRQEYRTPNGRVAKNSVSFAHSWILPAESCRDVSECRLKLESVQLEKQLTIHGDESTCLSVEPVPRCLPGCMPIKTTPVTVGFSCLQSDSQSSVFDRSVDLKQTTQAHLACNCNARCS
;
A
#
# COMPACT_ATOMS: atom_id res chain seq x y z
N MET A 1 -3.05 9.53 -29.25
CA MET A 1 -3.15 8.38 -28.33
C MET A 1 -3.66 8.86 -26.95
N LYS A 2 -4.79 9.56 -26.92
CA LYS A 2 -5.35 10.16 -25.71
C LYS A 2 -5.91 9.07 -24.79
N GLY A 3 -5.63 9.12 -23.48
CA GLY A 3 -6.21 8.18 -22.51
C GLY A 3 -5.67 6.75 -22.57
N LYS A 4 -4.55 6.52 -23.26
CA LYS A 4 -3.95 5.18 -23.46
C LYS A 4 -2.76 4.90 -22.55
N THR A 5 -2.34 5.85 -21.72
CA THR A 5 -1.26 5.65 -20.75
C THR A 5 -1.84 5.35 -19.37
N CYS A 6 -1.00 4.80 -18.51
CA CYS A 6 -1.23 4.68 -17.09
C CYS A 6 0.14 4.72 -16.38
N GLY A 7 0.14 4.84 -15.07
CA GLY A 7 1.37 4.97 -14.29
C GLY A 7 1.54 6.36 -13.69
N LEU A 8 2.77 6.63 -13.25
CA LEU A 8 3.14 7.87 -12.57
C LEU A 8 2.93 9.13 -13.42
N CYS A 9 2.93 8.99 -14.75
CA CYS A 9 2.70 10.09 -15.70
C CYS A 9 1.21 10.29 -16.05
N GLY A 10 0.29 9.56 -15.40
CA GLY A 10 -1.14 9.70 -15.62
C GLY A 10 -1.63 9.08 -16.94
N LYS A 11 -2.87 9.42 -17.31
CA LYS A 11 -3.58 8.84 -18.47
C LYS A 11 -3.39 9.61 -19.79
N GLY A 12 -2.87 10.82 -19.72
CA GLY A 12 -2.72 11.67 -20.90
C GLY A 12 -4.06 11.94 -21.60
N ASP A 13 -5.16 12.06 -20.84
CA ASP A 13 -6.50 12.39 -21.32
C ASP A 13 -6.92 13.84 -21.03
N GLY A 14 -6.04 14.63 -20.40
CA GLY A 14 -6.30 16.02 -20.04
C GLY A 14 -7.24 16.19 -18.85
N GLU A 15 -7.60 15.10 -18.17
CA GLU A 15 -8.32 15.14 -16.90
C GLU A 15 -7.33 15.34 -15.75
N ILE A 16 -7.50 16.42 -14.98
CA ILE A 16 -6.56 16.81 -13.92
C ILE A 16 -7.05 16.47 -12.51
N ARG A 17 -8.33 16.13 -12.33
CA ARG A 17 -8.95 15.92 -11.01
C ARG A 17 -8.64 14.57 -10.40
N GLN A 18 -8.27 13.58 -11.21
CA GLN A 18 -8.06 12.20 -10.79
C GLN A 18 -6.68 11.66 -11.20
N GLU A 19 -5.67 12.53 -11.24
CA GLU A 19 -4.29 12.17 -11.60
C GLU A 19 -3.70 11.08 -10.69
N TYR A 20 -4.06 11.08 -9.40
CA TYR A 20 -3.60 10.09 -8.42
C TYR A 20 -4.35 8.76 -8.47
N ARG A 21 -4.83 8.37 -9.66
CA ARG A 21 -5.53 7.09 -9.84
C ARG A 21 -4.54 5.93 -9.84
N THR A 22 -4.67 5.07 -8.85
CA THR A 22 -3.80 3.91 -8.60
C THR A 22 -4.20 2.70 -9.45
N PRO A 23 -3.34 1.66 -9.57
CA PRO A 23 -3.64 0.47 -10.37
C PRO A 23 -4.91 -0.29 -9.94
N ASN A 24 -5.25 -0.24 -8.65
CA ASN A 24 -6.48 -0.82 -8.10
C ASN A 24 -7.74 0.03 -8.35
N GLY A 25 -7.64 1.10 -9.16
CA GLY A 25 -8.77 1.94 -9.57
C GLY A 25 -9.17 3.02 -8.58
N ARG A 26 -8.58 3.09 -7.38
CA ARG A 26 -8.84 4.15 -6.41
C ARG A 26 -8.08 5.43 -6.74
N VAL A 27 -8.48 6.54 -6.13
CA VAL A 27 -7.73 7.80 -6.19
C VAL A 27 -7.04 8.00 -4.85
N ALA A 28 -5.72 7.87 -4.85
CA ALA A 28 -4.91 8.12 -3.66
C ALA A 28 -5.04 9.59 -3.24
N LYS A 29 -4.99 9.83 -1.93
CA LYS A 29 -5.19 11.18 -1.37
C LYS A 29 -3.94 12.06 -1.43
N ASN A 30 -2.77 11.47 -1.66
CA ASN A 30 -1.50 12.17 -1.72
C ASN A 30 -0.56 11.52 -2.76
N SER A 31 0.44 12.30 -3.21
CA SER A 31 1.39 11.89 -4.25
C SER A 31 2.28 10.72 -3.83
N VAL A 32 2.60 10.59 -2.54
CA VAL A 32 3.48 9.53 -2.03
C VAL A 32 2.77 8.18 -2.08
N SER A 33 1.54 8.09 -1.56
CA SER A 33 0.70 6.89 -1.65
C SER A 33 0.40 6.53 -3.10
N PHE A 34 0.19 7.54 -3.97
CA PHE A 34 0.06 7.32 -5.41
C PHE A 34 1.33 6.68 -5.98
N ALA A 35 2.49 7.28 -5.75
CA ALA A 35 3.76 6.77 -6.26
C ALA A 35 4.06 5.36 -5.76
N HIS A 36 3.81 5.10 -4.48
CA HIS A 36 3.99 3.78 -3.87
C HIS A 36 3.09 2.71 -4.49
N SER A 37 1.86 3.05 -4.88
CA SER A 37 0.95 2.09 -5.52
C SER A 37 1.42 1.56 -6.88
N TRP A 38 2.37 2.26 -7.51
CA TRP A 38 2.95 1.91 -8.81
C TRP A 38 4.31 1.23 -8.70
N ILE A 39 4.78 0.92 -7.48
CA ILE A 39 6.00 0.12 -7.30
C ILE A 39 5.73 -1.29 -7.83
N LEU A 40 6.59 -1.75 -8.73
CA LEU A 40 6.55 -3.12 -9.21
C LEU A 40 7.04 -4.05 -8.08
N PRO A 41 6.18 -4.91 -7.53
CA PRO A 41 6.60 -5.84 -6.50
C PRO A 41 7.53 -6.89 -7.11
N ALA A 42 8.52 -7.34 -6.35
CA ALA A 42 9.32 -8.48 -6.75
C ALA A 42 8.61 -9.80 -6.43
N GLU A 43 8.66 -10.74 -7.36
CA GLU A 43 7.96 -12.03 -7.23
C GLU A 43 8.70 -13.03 -6.33
N SER A 44 10.03 -12.92 -6.17
CA SER A 44 10.78 -13.79 -5.25
C SER A 44 12.11 -13.18 -4.79
N CYS A 45 12.59 -13.62 -3.63
CA CYS A 45 13.93 -13.34 -3.12
C CYS A 45 15.01 -14.24 -3.77
N ARG A 46 14.69 -15.01 -4.82
CA ARG A 46 15.61 -16.03 -5.38
C ARG A 46 16.76 -15.43 -6.21
N ASP A 47 16.70 -14.14 -6.51
CA ASP A 47 17.89 -13.39 -6.93
C ASP A 47 18.67 -12.95 -5.68
N VAL A 48 19.74 -13.68 -5.40
CA VAL A 48 20.63 -13.59 -4.22
C VAL A 48 21.14 -12.17 -3.94
N SER A 49 21.05 -11.26 -4.90
CA SER A 49 21.54 -9.89 -4.82
C SER A 49 20.48 -8.82 -4.51
N GLU A 50 19.18 -9.12 -4.55
CA GLU A 50 18.17 -8.05 -4.50
C GLU A 50 17.01 -8.36 -3.56
N CYS A 51 17.22 -8.00 -2.31
CA CYS A 51 16.14 -7.87 -1.34
C CYS A 51 15.19 -6.73 -1.76
N ARG A 52 14.07 -7.09 -2.39
CA ARG A 52 13.12 -6.15 -3.01
C ARG A 52 11.87 -5.93 -2.16
N LEU A 53 11.06 -4.96 -2.59
CA LEU A 53 9.79 -4.58 -1.99
C LEU A 53 8.63 -5.43 -2.53
N LYS A 54 7.63 -5.64 -1.68
CA LYS A 54 6.27 -6.05 -2.02
C LYS A 54 5.29 -4.95 -1.60
N LEU A 55 4.12 -4.96 -2.24
CA LEU A 55 2.98 -4.12 -1.85
C LEU A 55 2.00 -4.97 -1.04
N GLU A 56 1.61 -4.49 0.14
CA GLU A 56 0.62 -5.19 0.97
C GLU A 56 -0.30 -4.20 1.71
N SER A 57 -1.50 -4.67 2.08
CA SER A 57 -2.38 -3.95 3.00
C SER A 57 -1.91 -4.21 4.43
N VAL A 58 -1.70 -3.14 5.19
CA VAL A 58 -1.16 -3.24 6.55
C VAL A 58 -2.28 -3.10 7.57
N GLN A 59 -2.20 -3.87 8.66
CA GLN A 59 -3.12 -3.73 9.76
C GLN A 59 -2.73 -2.55 10.65
N LEU A 60 -3.72 -1.82 11.14
CA LEU A 60 -3.51 -0.75 12.11
C LEU A 60 -3.02 -1.34 13.44
N GLU A 61 -1.85 -0.92 13.92
CA GLU A 61 -1.27 -1.39 15.19
C GLU A 61 -2.10 -1.00 16.41
N LYS A 62 -2.86 0.10 16.29
CA LYS A 62 -3.77 0.55 17.34
C LYS A 62 -5.04 -0.30 17.31
N GLN A 63 -5.22 -1.15 18.32
CA GLN A 63 -6.52 -1.78 18.56
C GLN A 63 -7.55 -0.68 18.81
N LEU A 64 -8.55 -0.62 17.93
CA LEU A 64 -9.69 0.27 18.09
C LEU A 64 -10.88 -0.60 18.48
N THR A 65 -11.46 -0.28 19.63
CA THR A 65 -12.76 -0.79 20.03
C THR A 65 -13.82 0.12 19.41
N ILE A 66 -14.47 -0.37 18.37
CA ILE A 66 -15.61 0.32 17.75
C ILE A 66 -16.86 -0.37 18.28
N HIS A 67 -17.74 0.38 18.96
CA HIS A 67 -18.94 -0.16 19.63
C HIS A 67 -18.72 -1.28 20.68
N GLY A 68 -17.51 -1.38 21.25
CA GLY A 68 -17.21 -2.34 22.32
C GLY A 68 -16.57 -3.65 21.84
N ASP A 69 -16.47 -3.87 20.52
CA ASP A 69 -15.80 -5.03 19.93
C ASP A 69 -14.47 -4.64 19.27
N GLU A 70 -13.51 -5.57 19.27
CA GLU A 70 -12.24 -5.38 18.55
C GLU A 70 -12.50 -5.28 17.04
N SER A 71 -12.15 -4.15 16.45
CA SER A 71 -12.24 -3.93 15.01
C SER A 71 -10.87 -4.07 14.36
N THR A 72 -10.79 -4.87 13.29
CA THR A 72 -9.58 -4.99 12.48
C THR A 72 -9.63 -3.97 11.35
N CYS A 73 -8.65 -3.06 11.35
CA CYS A 73 -8.50 -2.03 10.32
C CYS A 73 -7.37 -2.35 9.37
N LEU A 74 -7.66 -2.40 8.07
CA LEU A 74 -6.67 -2.66 7.02
C LEU A 74 -6.49 -1.42 6.14
N SER A 75 -5.25 -1.18 5.72
CA SER A 75 -4.96 -0.09 4.80
C SER A 75 -5.57 -0.36 3.42
N VAL A 76 -6.22 0.67 2.87
CA VAL A 76 -6.88 0.61 1.56
C VAL A 76 -5.88 0.90 0.45
N GLU A 77 -4.97 1.85 0.66
CA GLU A 77 -3.79 1.99 -0.18
C GLU A 77 -2.73 0.93 0.19
N PRO A 78 -2.10 0.28 -0.80
CA PRO A 78 -1.01 -0.64 -0.53
C PRO A 78 0.20 0.11 0.01
N VAL A 79 0.87 -0.48 1.00
CA VAL A 79 2.08 0.07 1.62
C VAL A 79 3.29 -0.77 1.21
N PRO A 80 4.39 -0.14 0.75
CA PRO A 80 5.62 -0.83 0.46
C PRO A 80 6.22 -1.49 1.70
N ARG A 81 6.49 -2.79 1.59
CA ARG A 81 7.01 -3.65 2.65
C ARG A 81 8.11 -4.52 2.08
N CYS A 82 9.07 -4.92 2.91
CA CYS A 82 10.12 -5.82 2.45
C CYS A 82 9.53 -7.22 2.27
N LEU A 83 10.07 -7.99 1.32
CA LEU A 83 9.71 -9.40 1.22
C LEU A 83 10.02 -10.16 2.52
N PRO A 84 9.30 -11.25 2.85
CA PRO A 84 9.63 -12.09 3.99
C PRO A 84 11.11 -12.54 3.95
N GLY A 85 11.79 -12.50 5.09
CA GLY A 85 13.24 -12.80 5.19
C GLY A 85 14.16 -11.59 5.01
N CYS A 86 13.63 -10.45 4.57
CA CYS A 86 14.33 -9.18 4.46
C CYS A 86 14.02 -8.24 5.63
N MET A 87 14.93 -7.29 5.90
CA MET A 87 14.73 -6.22 6.86
C MET A 87 14.80 -4.84 6.19
N PRO A 88 13.96 -3.87 6.60
CA PRO A 88 14.06 -2.51 6.08
C PRO A 88 15.31 -1.82 6.60
N ILE A 89 16.07 -1.21 5.69
CA ILE A 89 17.22 -0.35 6.02
C ILE A 89 16.87 1.14 5.90
N LYS A 90 15.78 1.46 5.20
CA LYS A 90 15.24 2.81 5.09
C LYS A 90 13.72 2.75 5.10
N THR A 91 13.10 3.58 5.93
CA THR A 91 11.65 3.74 5.98
C THR A 91 11.27 5.21 5.86
N THR A 92 9.99 5.46 5.57
CA THR A 92 9.41 6.80 5.57
C THR A 92 7.98 6.74 6.12
N PRO A 93 7.55 7.72 6.94
CA PRO A 93 6.16 7.79 7.37
C PRO A 93 5.25 8.13 6.18
N VAL A 94 4.15 7.40 6.04
CA VAL A 94 3.11 7.64 5.02
C VAL A 94 1.74 7.65 5.67
N THR A 95 0.91 8.62 5.32
CA THR A 95 -0.50 8.66 5.75
C THR A 95 -1.35 7.91 4.74
N VAL A 96 -1.98 6.81 5.19
CA VAL A 96 -2.88 5.99 4.39
C VAL A 96 -4.26 5.92 5.02
N GLY A 97 -5.27 5.65 4.20
CA GLY A 97 -6.62 5.37 4.65
C GLY A 97 -6.74 3.93 5.14
N PHE A 98 -7.49 3.75 6.22
CA PHE A 98 -7.85 2.46 6.76
C PHE A 98 -9.36 2.24 6.63
N SER A 99 -9.73 1.01 6.31
CA SER A 99 -11.09 0.51 6.40
C SER A 99 -11.16 -0.50 7.55
N CYS A 100 -12.06 -0.27 8.48
CA CYS A 100 -12.23 -1.05 9.70
C CYS A 100 -13.46 -1.94 9.59
N LEU A 101 -13.30 -3.21 9.92
CA LEU A 101 -14.39 -4.16 10.00
C LEU A 101 -14.49 -4.80 11.39
N GLN A 102 -15.74 -5.00 11.83
CA GLN A 102 -16.10 -6.15 12.67
C GLN A 102 -16.17 -7.40 11.78
N SER A 103 -15.75 -8.56 12.31
CA SER A 103 -15.59 -9.81 11.54
C SER A 103 -16.74 -10.08 10.56
N ASP A 104 -16.38 -10.51 9.34
CA ASP A 104 -17.25 -10.96 8.25
C ASP A 104 -18.06 -9.93 7.45
N SER A 105 -17.36 -9.04 6.74
CA SER A 105 -17.91 -8.55 5.46
C SER A 105 -17.03 -8.96 4.27
N GLN A 106 -17.61 -9.77 3.38
CA GLN A 106 -16.96 -10.35 2.19
C GLN A 106 -16.86 -9.36 1.01
N SER A 107 -16.61 -8.07 1.27
CA SER A 107 -16.32 -7.10 0.20
C SER A 107 -14.82 -6.97 -0.03
N SER A 108 -14.37 -6.73 -1.25
CA SER A 108 -12.95 -6.46 -1.50
C SER A 108 -12.50 -5.19 -0.74
N VAL A 109 -11.34 -5.21 -0.09
CA VAL A 109 -10.80 -4.07 0.70
C VAL A 109 -10.73 -2.78 -0.13
N PHE A 110 -10.58 -2.93 -1.45
CA PHE A 110 -10.44 -1.84 -2.41
C PHE A 110 -11.75 -1.15 -2.80
N ASP A 111 -12.91 -1.63 -2.35
CA ASP A 111 -14.21 -1.00 -2.62
C ASP A 111 -14.81 -0.33 -1.36
N ARG A 112 -14.13 -0.46 -0.22
CA ARG A 112 -14.64 0.03 1.06
C ARG A 112 -14.41 1.53 1.26
N SER A 113 -15.25 2.13 2.10
CA SER A 113 -15.05 3.49 2.60
C SER A 113 -13.74 3.57 3.39
N VAL A 114 -13.13 4.76 3.37
CA VAL A 114 -12.02 5.07 4.28
C VAL A 114 -12.65 5.59 5.57
N ASP A 115 -12.49 4.85 6.66
CA ASP A 115 -13.11 5.17 7.93
C ASP A 115 -12.20 6.09 8.77
N LEU A 116 -10.89 5.91 8.65
CA LEU A 116 -9.90 6.75 9.28
C LEU A 116 -8.61 6.85 8.46
N LYS A 117 -7.80 7.86 8.78
CA LYS A 117 -6.46 8.04 8.18
C LYS A 117 -5.43 7.96 9.28
N GLN A 118 -4.41 7.14 9.07
CA GLN A 118 -3.32 7.03 10.03
C GLN A 118 -1.98 6.96 9.32
N THR A 119 -0.96 7.48 10.00
CA THR A 119 0.42 7.37 9.56
C THR A 119 1.01 6.01 9.94
N THR A 120 1.58 5.32 8.96
CA THR A 120 2.35 4.08 9.12
C THR A 120 3.73 4.25 8.50
N GLN A 121 4.68 3.37 8.81
CA GLN A 121 5.97 3.34 8.12
C GLN A 121 5.80 2.65 6.77
N ALA A 122 6.42 3.15 5.71
CA ALA A 122 6.62 2.45 4.43
C ALA A 122 8.10 2.14 4.25
N HIS A 123 8.43 0.98 3.71
CA HIS A 123 9.82 0.58 3.45
C HIS A 123 10.27 1.15 2.11
N LEU A 124 11.45 1.77 2.08
CA LEU A 124 12.04 2.35 0.86
C LEU A 124 13.23 1.54 0.34
N ALA A 125 13.94 0.86 1.23
CA ALA A 125 15.05 -0.01 0.88
C ALA A 125 15.11 -1.16 1.87
N CYS A 126 15.48 -2.34 1.37
CA CYS A 126 15.52 -3.57 2.13
C CYS A 126 16.88 -4.23 1.96
N ASN A 127 17.32 -4.95 2.99
CA ASN A 127 18.51 -5.79 2.93
C ASN A 127 18.18 -7.22 3.41
N CYS A 128 18.87 -8.18 2.82
CA CYS A 128 18.84 -9.56 3.26
C CYS A 128 19.60 -9.72 4.56
N ASN A 129 19.07 -10.55 5.47
CA ASN A 129 19.89 -11.10 6.55
C ASN A 129 20.58 -12.39 6.06
N ALA A 130 21.46 -12.97 6.86
CA ALA A 130 22.11 -14.28 6.57
C ALA A 130 21.14 -15.47 6.37
N ARG A 131 19.83 -15.24 6.41
CA ARG A 131 18.74 -16.23 6.26
C ARG A 131 17.94 -16.06 4.97
N CYS A 132 18.42 -15.29 3.99
CA CYS A 132 17.90 -15.34 2.62
C CYS A 132 18.42 -16.62 1.92
N SER A 133 17.98 -17.78 2.41
CA SER A 133 18.29 -19.12 1.90
C SER A 133 17.02 -19.96 1.82
#